data_AF-A0A535DHH2-F1
#
_entry.id   AF-A0A535DHH2-F1
#
_cell.length_a   1.000
_cell.length_b   1.000
_cell.length_c   1.000
_cell.angle_alpha   90.00
_cell.angle_beta   90.00
_cell.angle_gamma   90.00
#
_symmetry.space_group_name_H-M   'P 1'
#
loop_
_entity.id
_entity.type
_entity.pdbx_description
1 polymer ?
#
loop_
_entity_poly.entity_id
_entity_poly.type
_entity_poly.pdbx_seq_one_letter_code
_entity_poly.pdbx_strand_id
1 'polypeptide(L)'
;METGDDNERAETRAGRAADVGETEARAGLEADGPEAESAYGAGEEGAGPELQMPLPIVIGRILIVSGMSFSAALAIFFLVGGVWQIAAGATGITLLFLLAMFALERAAER
;
A
#
# COMPACT_ATOMS: atom_id res chain seq x y z
N MET A 1 67.16 -18.87 -16.21
CA MET A 1 66.28 -19.51 -15.21
C MET A 1 65.13 -18.53 -15.00
N GLU A 2 64.14 -18.43 -15.88
CA GLU A 2 63.36 -19.47 -16.59
C GLU A 2 62.55 -20.35 -15.62
N THR A 3 61.52 -19.69 -15.07
CA THR A 3 60.29 -20.21 -14.44
C THR A 3 59.28 -19.08 -14.70
N GLY A 4 58.64 -18.96 -15.86
CA GLY A 4 58.30 -20.02 -16.78
C GLY A 4 57.02 -20.70 -16.30
N ASP A 5 55.90 -20.11 -16.69
CA ASP A 5 54.82 -20.83 -17.41
C ASP A 5 53.75 -21.59 -16.58
N ASP A 6 53.86 -21.68 -15.25
CA ASP A 6 52.89 -22.48 -14.46
C ASP A 6 51.78 -21.67 -13.76
N ASN A 7 51.96 -20.37 -13.52
CA ASN A 7 50.94 -19.55 -12.84
C ASN A 7 49.88 -18.96 -13.80
N GLU A 8 50.23 -18.75 -15.08
CA GLU A 8 49.35 -18.12 -16.08
C GLU A 8 48.31 -19.07 -16.69
N ARG A 9 48.51 -20.40 -16.62
CA ARG A 9 47.57 -21.40 -17.18
C ARG A 9 46.45 -21.80 -16.21
N ALA A 10 46.61 -21.50 -14.93
CA ALA A 10 45.56 -21.69 -13.93
C ALA A 10 44.48 -20.59 -14.01
N GLU A 11 44.84 -19.39 -14.51
CA GLU A 11 43.91 -18.28 -14.74
C GLU A 11 43.05 -18.47 -16.01
N THR A 12 43.49 -19.26 -16.99
CA THR A 12 42.85 -19.33 -18.33
C THR A 12 41.81 -20.46 -18.53
N ARG A 13 41.63 -21.37 -17.56
CA ARG A 13 40.59 -22.43 -17.65
C ARG A 13 39.40 -22.22 -16.72
N ALA A 14 39.59 -21.52 -15.61
CA ALA A 14 38.48 -21.10 -14.75
C ALA A 14 37.69 -19.91 -15.35
N GLY A 15 38.27 -19.21 -16.33
CA GLY A 15 37.62 -18.16 -17.10
C GLY A 15 36.70 -18.62 -18.26
N ARG A 16 36.42 -19.92 -18.46
CA ARG A 16 35.59 -20.37 -19.61
C ARG A 16 34.18 -20.88 -19.25
N ALA A 17 33.83 -21.00 -17.98
CA ALA A 17 32.51 -21.53 -17.56
C ALA A 17 31.64 -20.55 -16.76
N ALA A 18 32.13 -19.36 -16.45
CA ALA A 18 31.33 -18.26 -15.87
C ALA A 18 31.12 -17.10 -16.87
N ASP A 19 31.47 -17.32 -18.13
CA ASP A 19 31.42 -16.38 -19.27
C ASP A 19 30.10 -16.45 -20.07
N VAL A 20 29.01 -17.02 -19.52
CA VAL A 20 27.77 -17.24 -20.31
C VAL A 20 26.49 -16.76 -19.58
N GLY A 21 26.62 -15.83 -18.63
CA GLY A 21 25.53 -15.54 -17.67
C GLY A 21 24.89 -14.15 -17.74
N GLU A 22 25.65 -13.06 -17.60
CA GLU A 22 25.03 -11.80 -17.11
C GLU A 22 25.55 -10.51 -17.76
N THR A 23 26.32 -10.59 -18.85
CA THR A 23 26.65 -9.42 -19.68
C THR A 23 25.60 -9.10 -20.76
N GLU A 24 24.51 -9.88 -20.86
CA GLU A 24 23.45 -9.67 -21.85
C GLU A 24 22.19 -8.94 -21.34
N ALA A 25 22.12 -8.53 -20.08
CA ALA A 25 20.92 -7.86 -19.55
C ALA A 25 20.99 -6.32 -19.58
N ARG A 26 21.82 -5.71 -20.45
CA ARG A 26 21.95 -4.24 -20.53
C ARG A 26 21.96 -3.61 -21.93
N ALA A 27 21.49 -4.27 -22.97
CA ALA A 27 21.33 -3.60 -24.26
C ALA A 27 20.22 -4.22 -25.11
N GLY A 28 19.00 -3.68 -25.00
CA GLY A 28 17.94 -3.93 -25.97
C GLY A 28 16.54 -3.71 -25.41
N LEU A 29 15.77 -2.85 -26.10
CA LEU A 29 14.39 -2.42 -25.85
C LEU A 29 14.24 -1.43 -24.67
N GLU A 30 14.14 -0.12 -24.91
CA GLU A 30 13.08 0.53 -25.70
C GLU A 30 11.71 -0.10 -25.45
N ALA A 31 11.20 0.16 -24.26
CA ALA A 31 9.83 0.61 -24.05
C ALA A 31 9.99 1.77 -23.04
N ASP A 32 9.89 3.04 -23.43
CA ASP A 32 8.62 3.70 -23.73
C ASP A 32 7.45 3.03 -22.99
N GLY A 33 7.62 2.93 -21.67
CA GLY A 33 6.56 2.64 -20.73
C GLY A 33 5.97 3.98 -20.31
N PRO A 34 4.65 4.19 -20.51
CA PRO A 34 4.06 5.51 -20.46
C PRO A 34 4.18 6.08 -19.05
N GLU A 35 4.58 7.34 -19.00
CA GLU A 35 3.98 8.35 -18.14
C GLU A 35 3.72 7.87 -16.70
N ALA A 36 4.64 8.23 -15.81
CA ALA A 36 4.33 8.50 -14.41
C ALA A 36 3.43 9.75 -14.28
N GLU A 37 2.36 9.78 -15.07
CA GLU A 37 1.28 10.76 -15.10
C GLU A 37 0.00 9.95 -15.38
N SER A 38 -1.04 10.12 -14.54
CA SER A 38 -2.27 9.31 -14.48
C SER A 38 -2.10 7.95 -13.77
N ALA A 39 -2.58 7.71 -12.55
CA ALA A 39 -3.94 7.96 -12.12
C ALA A 39 -4.03 8.29 -10.60
N TYR A 40 -3.89 9.57 -10.27
CA TYR A 40 -4.99 10.20 -9.52
C TYR A 40 -6.15 10.23 -10.52
N GLY A 41 -6.75 9.06 -10.74
CA GLY A 41 -7.85 8.90 -11.68
C GLY A 41 -8.96 9.78 -11.17
N ALA A 42 -9.14 10.92 -11.83
CA ALA A 42 -10.45 11.51 -11.98
C ALA A 42 -11.40 10.34 -12.24
N GLY A 43 -12.23 10.03 -11.25
CA GLY A 43 -13.25 8.99 -11.35
C GLY A 43 -14.34 9.46 -12.29
N GLU A 44 -14.01 9.56 -13.57
CA GLU A 44 -14.95 9.71 -14.68
C GLU A 44 -14.72 8.54 -15.63
N GLU A 45 -15.14 7.35 -15.19
CA GLU A 45 -15.53 6.31 -16.13
C GLU A 45 -16.54 5.40 -15.45
N GLY A 46 -17.81 5.71 -15.74
CA GLY A 46 -18.97 5.01 -15.22
C GLY A 46 -19.92 5.94 -14.47
N ALA A 47 -20.45 6.96 -15.13
CA ALA A 47 -21.77 7.48 -14.79
C ALA A 47 -22.83 6.39 -15.09
N GLY A 48 -22.75 5.26 -14.37
CA GLY A 48 -23.95 4.52 -14.02
C GLY A 48 -24.88 5.48 -13.29
N PRO A 49 -26.21 5.27 -13.36
CA PRO A 49 -27.22 6.25 -12.95
C PRO A 49 -26.74 6.97 -11.71
N GLU A 50 -26.45 8.28 -11.83
CA GLU A 50 -25.89 9.08 -10.75
C GLU A 50 -26.86 8.98 -9.57
N LEU A 51 -26.60 8.01 -8.70
CA LEU A 51 -27.16 7.95 -7.37
C LEU A 51 -26.49 9.13 -6.69
N GLN A 52 -27.07 10.33 -6.89
CA GLN A 52 -26.71 11.55 -6.21
C GLN A 52 -26.95 11.28 -4.72
N MET A 53 -25.94 10.69 -4.10
CA MET A 53 -25.99 10.33 -2.71
C MET A 53 -25.99 11.65 -1.95
N PRO A 54 -26.99 11.90 -1.09
CA PRO A 54 -27.16 13.22 -0.50
C PRO A 54 -25.91 13.61 0.28
N LEU A 55 -25.39 14.80 0.01
CA LEU A 55 -24.14 15.34 0.54
C LEU A 55 -23.95 15.13 2.07
N PRO A 56 -24.98 15.25 2.92
CA PRO A 56 -24.86 14.98 4.35
C PRO A 56 -24.43 13.55 4.69
N ILE A 57 -24.81 12.56 3.89
CA ILE A 57 -24.44 11.15 4.08
C ILE A 57 -22.96 10.95 3.82
N VAL A 58 -22.45 11.57 2.74
CA VAL A 58 -21.03 11.51 2.40
C VAL A 58 -20.18 12.15 3.50
N ILE A 59 -20.57 13.35 3.96
CA ILE A 59 -19.91 14.04 5.07
C ILE A 59 -19.93 13.16 6.32
N GLY A 60 -21.08 12.56 6.65
CA GLY A 60 -21.21 11.66 7.79
C GLY A 60 -20.24 10.47 7.74
N ARG A 61 -20.10 9.83 6.57
CA ARG A 61 -19.14 8.72 6.38
C ARG A 61 -17.70 9.16 6.60
N ILE A 62 -17.30 10.30 6.03
CA ILE A 62 -15.94 10.83 6.17
C ILE A 62 -15.63 11.09 7.65
N LEU A 63 -16.56 11.71 8.38
CA LEU A 63 -16.39 11.98 9.81
C LEU A 63 -16.31 10.69 10.63
N ILE A 64 -17.16 9.70 10.33
CA ILE A 64 -17.17 8.41 11.01
C ILE A 64 -15.86 7.65 10.80
N VAL A 65 -15.41 7.51 9.55
CA VAL A 65 -14.18 6.75 9.21
C VAL A 65 -12.94 7.44 9.79
N SER A 66 -12.88 8.78 9.71
CA SER A 66 -11.77 9.55 10.29
C SER A 66 -11.74 9.43 11.82
N GLY A 67 -12.90 9.57 12.47
CA GLY A 67 -13.03 9.44 13.93
C GLY A 67 -12.74 8.01 14.41
N MET A 68 -13.19 7.00 13.67
CA MET A 68 -12.92 5.60 13.96
C MET A 68 -11.42 5.28 13.90
N SER A 69 -10.72 5.79 12.88
CA SER A 69 -9.28 5.60 12.72
C SER A 69 -8.49 6.21 13.89
N PHE A 70 -8.87 7.42 14.29
CA PHE A 70 -8.26 8.10 15.44
C PHE A 70 -8.54 7.35 16.76
N SER A 71 -9.79 6.95 16.99
CA SER A 71 -10.20 6.21 18.19
C SER A 71 -9.50 4.84 18.28
N ALA A 72 -9.38 4.13 17.17
CA ALA A 72 -8.67 2.86 17.11
C ALA A 72 -7.17 3.03 17.41
N ALA A 73 -6.54 4.08 16.87
CA ALA A 73 -5.14 4.39 17.17
C ALA A 73 -4.94 4.68 18.67
N LEU A 74 -5.82 5.46 19.29
CA LEU A 74 -5.78 5.69 20.74
C LEU A 74 -5.99 4.39 21.53
N ALA A 75 -6.95 3.55 21.12
CA ALA A 75 -7.20 2.27 21.78
C ALA A 75 -5.93 1.40 21.78
N ILE A 76 -5.26 1.27 20.64
CA ILE A 76 -4.02 0.50 20.51
C ILE A 76 -2.90 1.14 21.35
N PHE A 77 -2.71 2.46 21.24
CA PHE A 77 -1.65 3.17 21.96
C PHE A 77 -1.78 3.00 23.49
N PHE A 78 -2.99 3.19 24.03
CA PHE A 78 -3.23 3.04 25.47
C PHE A 78 -3.24 1.59 25.92
N LEU A 79 -3.61 0.64 25.04
CA LEU A 79 -3.53 -0.79 25.34
C LEU A 79 -2.07 -1.23 25.48
N VAL A 80 -1.21 -0.82 24.54
CA VAL A 80 0.25 -1.07 24.61
C VAL A 80 0.88 -0.34 25.80
N GLY A 81 0.42 0.89 26.08
CA GLY A 81 0.84 1.67 27.25
C GLY A 81 0.35 1.15 28.61
N GLY A 82 -0.46 0.08 28.63
CA GLY A 82 -0.95 -0.55 29.87
C GLY A 82 -2.08 0.21 30.56
N VAL A 83 -2.67 1.22 29.92
CA VAL A 83 -3.79 2.01 30.47
C VAL A 83 -5.11 1.46 29.95
N TRP A 84 -5.51 0.32 30.50
CA TRP A 84 -6.66 -0.47 30.05
C TRP A 84 -8.00 0.28 30.09
N GLN A 85 -8.21 1.18 31.06
CA GLN A 85 -9.47 1.93 31.19
C GLN A 85 -9.70 2.88 30.00
N ILE A 86 -8.64 3.57 29.56
CA ILE A 86 -8.72 4.47 28.41
C ILE A 86 -8.84 3.66 27.12
N ALA A 87 -8.09 2.56 27.00
CA ALA A 87 -8.18 1.66 25.86
C ALA A 87 -9.60 1.06 25.70
N ALA A 88 -10.23 0.65 26.80
CA ALA A 88 -11.61 0.18 26.80
C ALA A 88 -12.60 1.27 26.36
N GLY A 89 -12.42 2.51 26.86
CA GLY A 89 -13.22 3.65 26.42
C GLY A 89 -13.08 3.95 24.93
N ALA A 90 -11.84 4.00 24.42
CA ALA A 90 -11.56 4.22 23.00
C ALA A 90 -12.07 3.06 22.12
N THR A 91 -12.04 1.83 22.61
CA THR A 91 -12.66 0.68 21.93
C THR A 91 -14.17 0.84 21.87
N GLY A 92 -14.82 1.26 22.98
CA GLY A 92 -16.24 1.55 23.01
C GLY A 92 -16.66 2.66 22.04
N ILE A 93 -15.88 3.73 21.93
CA ILE A 93 -16.10 4.80 20.94
C ILE A 93 -15.96 4.25 19.51
N THR A 94 -15.00 3.38 19.26
CA THR A 94 -14.84 2.71 17.96
C THR A 94 -16.08 1.89 17.59
N LEU A 95 -16.64 1.14 18.55
CA LEU A 95 -17.89 0.41 18.34
C LEU A 95 -19.08 1.35 18.08
N LEU A 96 -19.12 2.50 18.74
CA LEU A 96 -20.14 3.52 18.50
C LEU A 96 -20.06 4.07 17.07
N PHE A 97 -18.85 4.29 16.54
CA PHE A 97 -18.67 4.68 15.13
C PHE A 97 -19.14 3.58 14.17
N LEU A 98 -18.91 2.30 14.47
CA LEU A 98 -19.43 1.19 13.66
C LEU A 98 -20.96 1.18 13.65
N LEU A 99 -21.59 1.38 14.82
CA LEU A 99 -23.04 1.48 14.92
C LEU A 99 -23.58 2.70 14.16
N ALA A 100 -22.89 3.84 14.26
CA ALA A 100 -23.24 5.05 13.53
C ALA A 100 -23.14 4.86 12.01
N MET A 101 -22.11 4.14 11.54
CA MET A 101 -21.97 3.78 10.12
C MET A 101 -23.18 2.98 9.64
N PHE A 102 -23.57 1.96 10.39
CA PHE A 102 -24.74 1.14 10.07
C PHE A 102 -26.04 1.94 10.09
N ALA A 103 -26.22 2.81 11.10
CA ALA A 103 -27.39 3.68 11.19
C ALA A 103 -27.48 4.67 10.01
N LEU A 104 -26.34 5.20 9.57
CA LEU A 104 -26.24 6.13 8.45
C LEU A 104 -26.49 5.44 7.11
N GLU A 105 -26.02 4.21 6.92
CA GLU A 105 -26.38 3.37 5.77
C GLU A 105 -27.88 3.06 5.75
N ARG A 106 -28.44 2.67 6.90
CA ARG A 106 -29.88 2.39 7.01
C ARG A 106 -30.76 3.62 6.78
N ALA A 107 -30.25 4.81 7.10
CA ALA A 107 -30.92 6.07 6.80
C ALA A 107 -30.81 6.44 5.31
N ALA A 108 -29.74 6.03 4.63
CA ALA A 108 -29.57 6.25 3.19
C ALA A 108 -30.49 5.38 2.33
N GLU A 109 -30.88 4.21 2.85
CA GLU A 109 -31.81 3.27 2.19
C GLU A 109 -33.28 3.71 2.24
N ARG A 110 -33.62 4.70 3.06
CA ARG A 110 -35.00 5.19 3.27
C ARG A 110 -35.24 6.50 2.54
#